data_AF-A0A4Y2QJZ9-F1
#
_entry.id   AF-A0A4Y2QJZ9-F1
#
_cell.length_a   1.000
_cell.length_b   1.000
_cell.length_c   1.000
_cell.angle_alpha   90.00
_cell.angle_beta   90.00
_cell.angle_gamma   90.00
#
_symmetry.space_group_name_H-M   'P 1'
#
loop_
_entity.id
_entity.type
_entity.pdbx_description
1 polymer ?
#
loop_
_entity_poly.entity_id
_entity_poly.type
_entity_poly.pdbx_seq_one_letter_code
_entity_poly.pdbx_strand_id
1 'polypeptide(L)' 'MELRPSDINDAENLISNAKVLLCTYECPLDTLVTAFELAGKHGVKTVLNAAPTTDATYEKLYPLVDIICLNEIE' A
#
# COMPACT_ATOMS: atom_id res chain seq x y z
N MET A 1 0.50 17.33 -7.46
CA MET A 1 0.39 17.16 -6.00
C MET A 1 0.72 15.71 -5.74
N GLU A 2 1.78 15.46 -4.97
CA GLU A 2 2.29 14.11 -4.69
C GLU A 2 1.68 13.63 -3.36
N LEU A 3 1.28 12.36 -3.29
CA LEU A 3 0.76 11.74 -2.08
C LEU A 3 1.92 11.43 -1.14
N ARG A 4 1.82 11.82 0.13
CA ARG A 4 2.89 11.73 1.13
C ARG A 4 2.47 10.86 2.32
N PRO A 5 3.42 10.36 3.12
CA PRO A 5 3.10 9.64 4.36
C PRO A 5 2.20 10.42 5.32
N SER A 6 2.32 11.75 5.37
CA SER A 6 1.43 12.59 6.19
C SER A 6 -0.03 12.48 5.78
N ASP A 7 -0.30 12.37 4.48
CA ASP A 7 -1.66 12.30 3.96
C ASP A 7 -2.33 10.97 4.36
N ILE A 8 -1.53 9.90 4.56
CA ILE A 8 -1.98 8.61 5.12
C ILE A 8 -2.32 8.75 6.60
N ASN A 9 -1.44 9.40 7.37
CA ASN A 9 -1.66 9.61 8.81
C ASN A 9 -2.93 10.45 9.06
N ASP A 10 -3.13 11.52 8.28
CA ASP A 10 -4.33 12.36 8.35
C ASP A 10 -5.61 11.57 8.01
N ALA A 11 -5.48 10.49 7.23
CA ALA A 11 -6.57 9.59 6.85
C ALA A 11 -6.72 8.35 7.75
N GLU A 12 -6.01 8.26 8.90
CA GLU A 12 -6.02 7.05 9.75
C GLU A 12 -7.44 6.62 10.17
N ASN A 13 -8.30 7.58 10.53
CA ASN A 13 -9.69 7.28 10.89
C ASN A 13 -10.48 6.65 9.72
N LEU A 14 -10.21 7.05 8.49
CA LEU A 14 -10.86 6.46 7.31
C LEU A 14 -10.33 5.05 7.06
N ILE A 15 -9.00 4.88 7.07
CA ILE A 15 -8.33 3.61 6.76
C ILE A 15 -8.69 2.55 7.81
N SER A 16 -8.61 2.88 9.10
CA SER A 16 -8.91 1.96 10.21
C SER A 16 -10.33 1.39 10.21
N ASN A 17 -11.29 2.08 9.61
CA ASN A 17 -12.68 1.62 9.47
C ASN A 17 -12.94 0.86 8.16
N ALA A 18 -11.94 0.75 7.28
CA ALA A 18 -12.07 0.02 6.02
C ALA A 18 -11.96 -1.50 6.25
N LYS A 19 -12.54 -2.27 5.33
CA LYS A 19 -12.34 -3.72 5.29
C LYS A 19 -11.08 -4.11 4.53
N VAL A 20 -10.76 -3.36 3.48
CA VAL A 20 -9.68 -3.61 2.54
C VAL A 20 -9.02 -2.29 2.17
N LEU A 21 -7.69 -2.28 2.13
CA LEU A 21 -6.88 -1.25 1.50
C LEU A 21 -6.28 -1.84 0.22
N LEU A 22 -6.55 -1.22 -0.93
CA LEU A 22 -5.99 -1.59 -2.23
C LEU A 22 -5.08 -0.47 -2.73
N CYS A 23 -3.85 -0.80 -3.14
CA CYS A 23 -2.92 0.18 -3.73
C CYS A 23 -2.20 -0.38 -4.97
N THR A 24 -1.57 0.53 -5.72
CA THR A 24 -0.71 0.27 -6.89
C THR A 24 0.68 0.89 -6.69
N TYR A 25 1.64 0.63 -7.57
CA TYR A 25 2.98 1.23 -7.55
C TYR A 25 3.03 2.69 -8.02
N GLU A 26 1.89 3.29 -8.37
CA GLU A 26 1.80 4.70 -8.78
C GLU A 26 1.89 5.69 -7.61
N CYS A 27 1.94 5.20 -6.37
CA CYS A 27 2.20 6.00 -5.18
C CYS A 27 3.67 5.88 -4.75
N PRO A 28 4.26 6.93 -4.12
CA PRO A 28 5.60 6.85 -3.57
C PRO A 28 5.76 5.67 -2.58
N LEU A 29 6.91 5.00 -2.62
CA LEU A 29 7.17 3.78 -1.84
C LEU A 29 7.01 4.01 -0.33
N ASP A 30 7.50 5.13 0.19
CA ASP A 30 7.37 5.49 1.61
C ASP A 30 5.90 5.66 2.02
N THR A 31 5.08 6.21 1.14
CA THR A 31 3.63 6.38 1.32
C THR A 31 2.91 5.04 1.30
N LEU A 32 3.28 4.14 0.38
CA LEU A 32 2.75 2.77 0.34
C LEU A 32 3.08 1.99 1.61
N VAL A 33 4.34 2.04 2.06
CA VAL A 33 4.76 1.36 3.30
C VAL A 33 3.97 1.91 4.50
N THR A 34 3.84 3.24 4.62
CA THR A 34 3.06 3.87 5.69
C THR A 34 1.60 3.42 5.68
N ALA A 35 0.98 3.34 4.49
CA ALA A 35 -0.41 2.91 4.35
C ALA A 35 -0.61 1.44 4.74
N PHE A 36 0.30 0.55 4.35
CA PHE A 36 0.22 -0.88 4.63
C PHE A 36 0.53 -1.20 6.10
N GLU A 37 1.51 -0.52 6.71
CA GLU A 37 1.78 -0.61 8.15
C GLU A 37 0.56 -0.17 8.97
N LEU A 38 -0.06 0.95 8.58
CA LEU A 38 -1.24 1.46 9.25
C LEU A 38 -2.46 0.54 9.10
N ALA A 39 -2.69 0.02 7.90
CA ALA A 39 -3.73 -0.95 7.64
C ALA A 39 -3.53 -2.23 8.47
N GLY A 40 -2.31 -2.78 8.48
CA GLY A 40 -1.96 -3.96 9.26
C GLY A 40 -2.15 -3.76 10.77
N LYS A 41 -1.75 -2.60 11.31
CA LYS A 41 -1.96 -2.21 12.72
C LYS A 41 -3.44 -2.28 13.12
N HIS A 42 -4.36 -1.94 12.21
CA HIS A 42 -5.80 -1.91 12.45
C HIS A 42 -6.53 -3.18 11.97
N GLY A 43 -5.81 -4.19 11.49
CA GLY A 43 -6.40 -5.44 10.99
C GLY A 43 -7.16 -5.31 9.67
N VAL A 44 -6.88 -4.24 8.91
CA VAL A 44 -7.44 -4.02 7.56
C VAL A 44 -6.71 -4.91 6.57
N LYS A 45 -7.46 -5.63 5.72
CA LYS A 45 -6.88 -6.52 4.69
C LYS A 45 -6.11 -5.72 3.65
N THR A 46 -4.84 -6.02 3.41
CA THR A 46 -3.99 -5.28 2.49
C THR A 46 -3.88 -5.97 1.12
N VAL A 47 -4.16 -5.23 0.05
CA VAL A 47 -4.08 -5.75 -1.32
C VAL A 47 -3.18 -4.85 -2.14
N LEU A 48 -2.17 -5.44 -2.76
CA LEU A 48 -1.28 -4.76 -3.69
C LEU A 48 -1.57 -5.26 -5.10
N ASN A 49 -1.98 -4.36 -5.99
CA ASN A 49 -1.87 -4.60 -7.42
C ASN A 49 -0.50 -4.09 -7.86
N ALA A 50 0.42 -5.00 -8.17
CA ALA A 50 1.83 -4.72 -8.40
C ALA A 50 2.08 -4.17 -9.82
N ALA A 51 1.33 -3.12 -10.17
CA ALA A 51 1.35 -2.42 -11.44
C ALA A 51 1.63 -0.92 -11.23
N PRO A 52 2.29 -0.24 -12.17
CA PRO A 52 2.95 -0.80 -13.36
C PRO A 52 4.28 -1.49 -13.00
N THR A 53 4.84 -2.30 -13.92
CA THR A 53 6.21 -2.83 -13.80
C THR A 53 7.22 -1.70 -13.56
N THR A 54 8.18 -1.95 -12.67
CA THR A 54 9.13 -0.95 -12.21
C THR A 54 10.44 -1.62 -11.78
N ASP A 55 11.57 -0.95 -12.03
CA ASP A 55 12.90 -1.39 -11.59
C ASP A 55 13.14 -1.11 -10.09
N ALA A 56 12.22 -0.40 -9.42
CA ALA A 56 12.33 -0.09 -8.01
C ALA A 56 12.06 -1.33 -7.13
N THR A 57 12.77 -1.41 -6.01
CA THR A 57 12.64 -2.52 -5.05
C THR A 57 11.56 -2.22 -4.01
N TYR A 58 10.60 -3.13 -3.85
CA TYR A 58 9.50 -3.05 -2.87
C TYR A 58 9.63 -4.09 -1.73
N GLU A 59 10.85 -4.56 -1.44
CA GLU A 59 11.12 -5.58 -0.41
C GLU A 59 10.53 -5.25 0.97
N LYS A 60 10.49 -3.96 1.33
CA LYS A 60 9.89 -3.50 2.60
C LYS A 60 8.36 -3.58 2.60
N LEU A 61 7.74 -3.52 1.43
CA LEU A 61 6.29 -3.55 1.27
C LEU A 61 5.76 -4.99 1.33
N TYR A 62 6.44 -5.96 0.69
CA TYR A 62 5.95 -7.33 0.54
C TYR A 62 5.55 -8.03 1.85
N PRO A 63 6.29 -7.90 2.98
CA PRO A 63 5.89 -8.50 4.25
C PRO A 63 4.58 -7.96 4.83
N LEU A 64 4.11 -6.80 4.34
CA LEU A 64 2.90 -6.11 4.79
C LEU A 64 1.68 -6.43 3.92
N VAL A 65 1.86 -7.16 2.81
CA VAL A 65 0.82 -7.45 1.81
C VAL A 65 0.15 -8.78 2.14
N ASP A 66 -1.17 -8.77 2.30
CA ASP A 66 -1.94 -10.02 2.44
C ASP A 66 -2.22 -10.69 1.08
N ILE A 67 -2.52 -9.89 0.05
CA ILE A 67 -2.83 -10.36 -1.30
C ILE A 67 -2.05 -9.52 -2.30
N ILE A 68 -1.30 -10.18 -3.18
CA ILE A 68 -0.63 -9.55 -4.31
C ILE A 68 -1.29 -9.99 -5.62
N CYS A 69 -1.60 -9.02 -6.48
CA CYS A 69 -2.14 -9.20 -7.82
C CYS A 69 -1.08 -8.78 -8.85
N LEU A 70 -0.83 -9.64 -9.83
CA LEU A 70 0.18 -9.51 -10.88
C LEU A 70 -0.44 -9.90 -12.23
N ASN A 71 0.02 -9.29 -13.32
CA ASN A 71 -0.13 -9.83 -14.69
C ASN A 71 1.12 -10.61 -15.13
N GLU A 72 1.25 -10.96 -16.41
CA GLU A 72 2.39 -11.75 -16.91
C GLU A 72 3.71 -10.98 -17.02
N ILE A 73 3.66 -9.65 -17.07
CA ILE A 73 4.82 -8.78 -17.21
C ILE A 73 5.36 -8.32 -15.85
N GLU A 74 4.46 -8.20 -14.87
CA GLU A 74 4.74 -7.82 -13.47
C GLU A 74 5.28 -9.00 -12.64
#